data_AF-A0A357T833-F1
#
_entry.id   AF-A0A357T833-F1
#
_cell.length_a   1.000
_cell.length_b   1.000
_cell.length_c   1.000
_cell.angle_alpha   90.00
_cell.angle_beta   90.00
_cell.angle_gamma   90.00
#
_symmetry.space_group_name_H-M   'P 1'
#
loop_
_entity.id
_entity.type
_entity.pdbx_description
1 polymer ?
#
loop_
_entity_poly.entity_id
_entity_poly.type
_entity_poly.pdbx_seq_one_letter_code
_entity_poly.pdbx_strand_id
1 'polypeptide(L)'
;MMKNILKKLLLSLVMFTMVTGCTKGKESIPLSFTPDTYPIIDGSTVTIPLSEHLASSLLQLPLEEARQYVLHNKTHEAYVNLLDKKADLIFVTSPSEEELSLASAANITLEVIPIVSEAFVFLTGADNPVEELTLAEIQGIYSGKITNWQEVGGKDLPIIPYQRPVNSGSQTGFLELVMKGLVPMEAPTTQVIAGMGDLIDTVAAYTDEPQGLGYSYFYYTTEMWGNEKVKLLSIDGVAPSSETITSHEYPIHTAYYAVIRGDEPKDSAVRKIISYILSDEGQSLMEEAGYVRIQ
;
A
#
# COMPACT_ATOMS: atom_id res chain seq x y z
N MET A 1 71.49 -32.39 59.15
CA MET A 1 71.19 -31.63 57.93
C MET A 1 69.76 -31.12 58.05
N MET A 2 69.58 -29.78 58.16
CA MET A 2 68.42 -28.92 57.79
C MET A 2 66.98 -29.49 57.88
N LYS A 3 65.93 -28.80 58.33
CA LYS A 3 65.64 -27.43 58.80
C LYS A 3 64.15 -27.41 59.25
N ASN A 4 63.87 -26.69 60.33
CA ASN A 4 62.73 -25.80 60.61
C ASN A 4 61.25 -26.15 60.27
N ILE A 5 60.49 -26.16 61.37
CA ILE A 5 59.15 -25.59 61.63
C ILE A 5 58.78 -24.38 60.75
N LEU A 6 57.57 -24.36 60.14
CA LEU A 6 56.62 -23.23 60.21
C LEU A 6 55.22 -23.55 59.66
N LYS A 7 54.19 -23.17 60.44
CA LYS A 7 52.77 -23.08 60.10
C LYS A 7 52.52 -22.24 58.83
N LYS A 8 51.45 -22.56 58.07
CA LYS A 8 50.45 -21.57 57.61
C LYS A 8 49.23 -22.26 56.99
N LEU A 9 48.06 -21.96 57.59
CA LEU A 9 46.72 -22.09 57.02
C LEU A 9 46.69 -21.39 55.65
N LEU A 10 46.26 -22.07 54.58
CA LEU A 10 45.90 -21.40 53.34
C LEU A 10 44.41 -21.63 53.08
N LEU A 11 43.65 -20.57 53.31
CA LEU A 11 42.25 -20.39 52.98
C LEU A 11 42.15 -20.43 51.44
N SER A 12 41.41 -21.39 50.89
CA SER A 12 41.11 -21.44 49.45
C SER A 12 40.13 -20.32 49.10
N LEU A 13 40.66 -19.22 48.57
CA LEU A 13 39.88 -18.13 47.99
C LEU A 13 39.34 -18.59 46.63
N VAL A 14 38.05 -18.93 46.57
CA VAL A 14 37.35 -19.16 45.30
C VAL A 14 37.18 -17.82 44.60
N MET A 15 37.99 -17.58 43.57
CA MET A 15 37.88 -16.42 42.71
C MET A 15 36.73 -16.66 41.72
N PHE A 16 35.55 -16.12 42.04
CA PHE A 16 34.40 -16.12 41.14
C PHE A 16 34.67 -15.09 40.04
N THR A 17 35.23 -15.51 38.90
CA THR A 17 35.30 -14.68 37.71
C THR A 17 33.90 -14.53 37.15
N MET A 18 33.23 -13.42 37.46
CA MET A 18 32.09 -12.94 36.69
C MET A 18 32.57 -12.66 35.27
N VAL A 19 32.30 -13.59 34.36
CA VAL A 19 32.35 -13.33 32.92
C VAL A 19 31.09 -12.53 32.61
N THR A 20 31.18 -11.21 32.66
CA THR A 20 30.20 -10.33 32.03
C THR A 20 30.36 -10.49 30.52
N GLY A 21 29.66 -11.48 29.97
CA GLY A 21 29.52 -11.65 28.53
C GLY A 21 28.68 -10.51 27.99
N CYS A 22 29.34 -9.45 27.49
CA CYS A 22 28.72 -8.52 26.57
C CYS A 22 28.33 -9.31 25.31
N THR A 23 27.06 -9.66 25.20
CA THR A 23 26.45 -10.07 23.93
C THR A 23 26.46 -8.86 23.00
N LYS A 24 27.57 -8.66 22.27
CA LYS A 24 27.53 -7.93 21.01
C LYS A 24 26.54 -8.67 20.13
N GLY A 25 25.37 -8.07 19.89
CA GLY A 25 24.46 -8.55 18.85
C GLY A 25 25.27 -8.72 17.57
N LYS A 26 25.09 -9.86 16.88
CA LYS A 26 25.60 -9.99 15.53
C LYS A 26 24.97 -8.86 14.73
N GLU A 27 25.76 -7.88 14.31
CA GLU A 27 25.34 -6.95 13.26
C GLU A 27 24.96 -7.82 12.06
N SER A 28 23.66 -7.91 11.78
CA SER A 28 23.16 -8.54 10.57
C SER A 28 23.65 -7.69 9.40
N ILE A 29 24.34 -8.32 8.45
CA ILE A 29 24.68 -7.63 7.20
C ILE A 29 23.35 -7.22 6.56
N PRO A 30 23.12 -5.92 6.28
CA PRO A 30 21.88 -5.47 5.69
C PRO A 30 21.69 -6.14 4.32
N LEU A 31 20.44 -6.52 4.02
CA LEU A 31 20.09 -7.15 2.74
C LEU A 31 20.52 -6.21 1.61
N SER A 32 21.28 -6.73 0.64
CA SER A 32 21.71 -5.97 -0.52
C SER A 32 21.83 -6.84 -1.76
N PHE A 33 21.72 -6.20 -2.92
CA PHE A 33 21.78 -6.82 -4.24
C PHE A 33 22.69 -6.02 -5.17
N THR A 34 23.10 -6.66 -6.26
CA THR A 34 23.63 -5.97 -7.45
C THR A 34 22.49 -5.79 -8.46
N PRO A 35 22.62 -4.87 -9.43
CA PRO A 35 21.70 -4.76 -10.55
C PRO A 35 21.35 -6.11 -11.21
N ASP A 36 22.34 -6.97 -11.43
CA ASP A 36 22.15 -8.29 -12.08
C ASP A 36 21.44 -9.33 -11.20
N THR A 37 21.38 -9.11 -9.88
CA THR A 37 20.80 -10.06 -8.91
C THR A 37 19.53 -9.53 -8.25
N TYR A 38 19.15 -8.29 -8.55
CA TYR A 38 17.92 -7.68 -8.09
C TYR A 38 16.73 -8.28 -8.84
N PRO A 39 15.71 -8.79 -8.15
CA PRO A 39 14.51 -9.32 -8.79
C PRO A 39 13.83 -8.30 -9.70
N ILE A 40 13.19 -8.78 -10.76
CA ILE A 40 12.39 -7.92 -11.64
C ILE A 40 11.08 -7.60 -10.92
N ILE A 41 10.91 -6.34 -10.54
CA ILE A 41 9.73 -5.86 -9.81
C ILE A 41 8.82 -5.08 -10.76
N ASP A 42 7.57 -5.50 -10.86
CA ASP A 42 6.48 -4.76 -11.54
C ASP A 42 5.45 -4.24 -10.54
N GLY A 43 4.47 -3.46 -10.98
CA GLY A 43 3.45 -2.95 -10.10
C GLY A 43 2.50 -1.91 -10.68
N SER A 44 1.68 -1.42 -9.76
CA SER A 44 0.72 -0.34 -10.00
C SER A 44 1.38 1.03 -9.93
N THR A 45 0.92 2.01 -10.70
CA THR A 45 1.53 3.36 -10.73
C THR A 45 1.70 3.99 -9.34
N VAL A 46 0.76 3.73 -8.42
CA VAL A 46 0.82 4.26 -7.04
C VAL A 46 1.94 3.64 -6.19
N THR A 47 2.49 2.51 -6.61
CA THR A 47 3.60 1.81 -5.93
C THR A 47 4.98 2.10 -6.54
N ILE A 48 5.08 3.05 -7.47
CA ILE A 48 6.36 3.47 -8.05
C ILE A 48 7.30 4.02 -6.96
N PRO A 49 6.90 4.99 -6.11
CA PRO A 49 7.78 5.52 -5.06
C PRO A 49 8.27 4.44 -4.10
N LEU A 50 7.41 3.48 -3.74
CA LEU A 50 7.78 2.31 -2.95
C LEU A 50 8.92 1.53 -3.59
N SER A 51 8.79 1.23 -4.88
CA SER A 51 9.79 0.47 -5.64
C SER A 51 11.10 1.24 -5.80
N GLU A 52 11.03 2.55 -6.00
CA GLU A 52 12.22 3.42 -6.11
C GLU A 52 13.02 3.44 -4.80
N HIS A 53 12.37 3.64 -3.66
CA HIS A 53 13.03 3.67 -2.35
C HIS A 53 13.61 2.30 -1.99
N LEU A 54 12.86 1.23 -2.28
CA LEU A 54 13.33 -0.14 -2.10
C LEU A 54 14.56 -0.44 -2.95
N ALA A 55 14.54 -0.08 -4.24
CA ALA A 55 15.68 -0.27 -5.13
C ALA A 55 16.89 0.58 -4.68
N SER A 56 16.67 1.84 -4.29
CA SER A 56 17.69 2.74 -3.76
C SER A 56 18.40 2.13 -2.55
N SER A 57 17.63 1.66 -1.55
CA SER A 57 18.16 1.03 -0.35
C SER A 57 18.91 -0.27 -0.67
N LEU A 58 18.27 -1.19 -1.39
CA LEU A 58 18.79 -2.55 -1.59
C LEU A 58 19.95 -2.63 -2.60
N LEU A 59 20.02 -1.71 -3.56
CA LEU A 59 21.15 -1.60 -4.51
C LEU A 59 22.25 -0.65 -4.01
N GLN A 60 22.00 0.08 -2.91
CA GLN A 60 22.89 1.14 -2.39
C GLN A 60 23.20 2.20 -3.45
N LEU A 61 22.18 2.59 -4.20
CA LEU A 61 22.27 3.60 -5.26
C LEU A 61 21.52 4.86 -4.83
N PRO A 62 21.91 6.04 -5.32
CA PRO A 62 21.06 7.23 -5.24
C PRO A 62 19.69 6.95 -5.88
N LEU A 63 18.63 7.54 -5.32
CA LEU A 63 17.25 7.33 -5.79
C LEU A 63 17.09 7.52 -7.32
N GLU A 64 17.72 8.57 -7.86
CA GLU A 64 17.70 8.87 -9.30
C GLU A 64 18.32 7.76 -10.16
N GLU A 65 19.37 7.10 -9.66
CA GLU A 65 19.98 5.97 -10.35
C GLU A 65 19.16 4.69 -10.16
N ALA A 66 18.53 4.51 -8.99
CA ALA A 66 17.70 3.35 -8.69
C ALA A 66 16.46 3.25 -9.59
N ARG A 67 15.92 4.39 -10.03
CA ARG A 67 14.74 4.48 -10.92
C ARG A 67 14.83 3.62 -12.18
N GLN A 68 16.03 3.44 -12.73
CA GLN A 68 16.20 2.62 -13.94
C GLN A 68 15.89 1.12 -13.72
N TYR A 69 15.83 0.69 -12.46
CA TYR A 69 15.51 -0.69 -12.05
C TYR A 69 14.04 -0.85 -11.63
N VAL A 70 13.22 0.18 -11.79
CA VAL A 70 11.79 0.14 -11.51
C VAL A 70 11.01 0.01 -12.83
N LEU A 71 10.20 -1.03 -12.96
CA LEU A 71 9.43 -1.33 -14.18
C LEU A 71 7.94 -1.45 -13.86
N HIS A 72 7.11 -0.42 -14.03
CA HIS A 72 5.68 -0.51 -13.67
C HIS A 72 4.74 -0.39 -14.86
N ASN A 73 3.79 -1.33 -14.99
CA ASN A 73 2.86 -1.43 -16.12
C ASN A 73 1.37 -1.25 -15.76
N LYS A 74 1.05 -0.77 -14.55
CA LYS A 74 -0.30 -0.71 -13.95
C LYS A 74 -0.78 -2.09 -13.50
N THR A 75 -1.75 -2.09 -12.57
CA THR A 75 -2.20 -3.29 -11.81
C THR A 75 -2.42 -4.52 -12.69
N HIS A 76 -3.27 -4.41 -13.72
CA HIS A 76 -3.62 -5.56 -14.56
C HIS A 76 -2.45 -6.14 -15.33
N GLU A 77 -1.67 -5.30 -16.00
CA GLU A 77 -0.51 -5.76 -16.75
C GLU A 77 0.57 -6.33 -15.81
N ALA A 78 0.72 -5.79 -14.59
CA ALA A 78 1.62 -6.35 -13.59
C ALA A 78 1.22 -7.79 -13.20
N TYR A 79 -0.07 -8.07 -12.99
CA TYR A 79 -0.55 -9.44 -12.78
C TYR A 79 -0.27 -10.33 -14.00
N VAL A 80 -0.55 -9.86 -15.21
CA VAL A 80 -0.22 -10.60 -16.45
C VAL A 80 1.28 -10.90 -16.53
N ASN A 81 2.14 -9.93 -16.26
CA ASN A 81 3.60 -10.08 -16.27
C ASN A 81 4.10 -11.05 -15.20
N LEU A 82 3.48 -11.07 -14.01
CA LEU A 82 3.81 -12.05 -12.98
C LEU A 82 3.48 -13.48 -13.43
N LEU A 83 2.32 -13.68 -14.06
CA LEU A 83 1.88 -14.98 -14.57
C LEU A 83 2.72 -15.45 -15.77
N ASP A 84 3.09 -14.53 -16.65
CA ASP A 84 3.98 -14.74 -17.79
C ASP A 84 5.46 -14.91 -17.41
N LYS A 85 5.80 -14.78 -16.12
CA LYS A 85 7.17 -14.83 -15.58
C LYS A 85 8.09 -13.75 -16.16
N LYS A 86 7.52 -12.61 -16.54
CA LYS A 86 8.24 -11.38 -16.90
C LYS A 86 8.59 -10.55 -15.66
N ALA A 87 7.87 -10.74 -14.56
CA ALA A 87 8.17 -10.19 -13.25
C ALA A 87 8.35 -11.31 -12.21
N ASP A 88 9.23 -11.08 -11.24
CA ASP A 88 9.48 -12.00 -10.12
C ASP A 88 8.58 -11.67 -8.92
N LEU A 89 8.28 -10.39 -8.74
CA LEU A 89 7.50 -9.81 -7.66
C LEU A 89 6.69 -8.64 -8.21
N ILE A 90 5.46 -8.45 -7.74
CA ILE A 90 4.70 -7.23 -8.06
C ILE A 90 4.19 -6.52 -6.82
N PHE A 91 4.13 -5.19 -6.88
CA PHE A 91 3.49 -4.33 -5.88
C PHE A 91 2.20 -3.74 -6.42
N VAL A 92 1.07 -4.14 -5.85
CA VAL A 92 -0.25 -3.88 -6.44
C VAL A 92 -1.34 -3.78 -5.38
N THR A 93 -2.53 -3.38 -5.80
CA THR A 93 -3.78 -3.60 -5.06
C THR A 93 -4.20 -5.08 -5.17
N SER A 94 -5.23 -5.49 -4.43
CA SER A 94 -5.80 -6.83 -4.50
C SER A 94 -6.14 -7.27 -5.94
N PRO A 95 -6.03 -8.57 -6.25
CA PRO A 95 -6.36 -9.08 -7.58
C PRO A 95 -7.87 -9.08 -7.79
N SER A 96 -8.29 -8.61 -8.97
CA SER A 96 -9.64 -8.75 -9.50
C SER A 96 -10.01 -10.19 -9.81
N GLU A 97 -11.32 -10.45 -9.98
CA GLU A 97 -11.84 -11.75 -10.43
C GLU A 97 -11.21 -12.22 -11.75
N GLU A 98 -10.90 -11.30 -12.67
CA GLU A 98 -10.25 -11.63 -13.94
C GLU A 98 -8.81 -12.10 -13.72
N GLU A 99 -8.03 -11.41 -12.90
CA GLU A 99 -6.64 -11.78 -12.60
C GLU A 99 -6.58 -13.12 -11.85
N LEU A 100 -7.50 -13.37 -10.92
CA LEU A 100 -7.66 -14.66 -10.26
C LEU A 100 -8.03 -15.76 -11.27
N SER A 101 -8.89 -15.46 -12.24
CA SER A 101 -9.27 -16.40 -13.31
C SER A 101 -8.10 -16.71 -14.24
N LEU A 102 -7.30 -15.71 -14.61
CA LEU A 102 -6.07 -15.88 -15.40
C LEU A 102 -5.06 -16.77 -14.66
N ALA A 103 -4.84 -16.52 -13.36
CA ALA A 103 -3.96 -17.33 -12.53
C ALA A 103 -4.43 -18.80 -12.47
N SER A 104 -5.73 -19.01 -12.23
CA SER A 104 -6.35 -20.34 -12.22
C SER A 104 -6.21 -21.06 -13.57
N ALA A 105 -6.46 -20.37 -14.69
CA ALA A 105 -6.28 -20.92 -16.03
C ALA A 105 -4.83 -21.32 -16.33
N ALA A 106 -3.86 -20.59 -15.75
CA ALA A 106 -2.44 -20.90 -15.83
C ALA A 106 -1.99 -22.00 -14.82
N ASN A 107 -2.88 -22.51 -13.96
CA ASN A 107 -2.55 -23.38 -12.83
C ASN A 107 -1.52 -22.77 -11.87
N ILE A 108 -1.56 -21.45 -11.69
CA ILE A 108 -0.69 -20.69 -10.79
C ILE A 108 -1.53 -20.25 -9.60
N THR A 109 -1.07 -20.56 -8.38
CA THR A 109 -1.60 -19.95 -7.17
C THR A 109 -0.87 -18.64 -6.91
N LEU A 110 -1.58 -17.60 -6.47
CA LEU A 110 -0.98 -16.33 -6.05
C LEU A 110 -0.87 -16.28 -4.52
N GLU A 111 0.26 -15.79 -4.03
CA GLU A 111 0.44 -15.43 -2.62
C GLU A 111 0.42 -13.90 -2.52
N VAL A 112 -0.57 -13.36 -1.81
CA VAL A 112 -0.87 -11.92 -1.71
C VAL A 112 -0.59 -11.48 -0.28
N ILE A 113 0.43 -10.64 -0.10
CA ILE A 113 1.01 -10.32 1.21
C ILE A 113 0.90 -8.81 1.44
N PRO A 114 0.16 -8.34 2.47
CA PRO A 114 0.10 -6.91 2.77
C PRO A 114 1.46 -6.41 3.23
N ILE A 115 1.92 -5.28 2.67
CA ILE A 115 3.25 -4.73 2.98
C ILE A 115 3.21 -3.31 3.57
N VAL A 116 2.17 -2.55 3.27
CA VAL A 116 1.88 -1.23 3.84
C VAL A 116 0.36 -1.07 3.98
N SER A 117 -0.08 -0.37 5.02
CA SER A 117 -1.50 -0.05 5.22
C SER A 117 -1.96 1.01 4.25
N GLU A 118 -3.22 0.97 3.87
CA GLU A 118 -3.82 1.92 2.95
C GLU A 118 -5.33 2.08 3.24
N ALA A 119 -5.94 3.15 2.75
CA ALA A 119 -7.39 3.31 2.72
C ALA A 119 -7.89 3.67 1.33
N PHE A 120 -9.10 3.21 1.05
CA PHE A 120 -9.86 3.65 -0.11
C PHE A 120 -10.73 4.84 0.26
N VAL A 121 -10.47 5.98 -0.35
CA VAL A 121 -11.05 7.27 0.05
C VAL A 121 -11.95 7.84 -1.02
N PHE A 122 -12.93 8.64 -0.59
CA PHE A 122 -13.80 9.41 -1.46
C PHE A 122 -13.45 10.88 -1.38
N LEU A 123 -13.60 11.58 -2.51
CA LEU A 123 -13.29 13.00 -2.64
C LEU A 123 -14.37 13.75 -3.41
N THR A 124 -14.58 15.01 -3.04
CA THR A 124 -15.45 15.96 -3.72
C THR A 124 -14.74 17.31 -3.85
N GLY A 125 -15.33 18.26 -4.58
CA GLY A 125 -14.80 19.61 -4.68
C GLY A 125 -14.71 20.29 -3.31
N ALA A 126 -13.66 21.06 -3.08
CA ALA A 126 -13.36 21.66 -1.76
C ALA A 126 -14.50 22.55 -1.23
N ASP A 127 -15.24 23.22 -2.12
CA ASP A 127 -16.36 24.11 -1.77
C ASP A 127 -17.72 23.37 -1.60
N ASN A 128 -17.74 22.05 -1.77
CA ASN A 128 -18.93 21.26 -1.46
C ASN A 128 -19.13 21.27 0.07
N PRO A 129 -20.30 21.62 0.63
CA PRO A 129 -20.47 21.65 2.09
C PRO A 129 -20.54 20.27 2.76
N VAL A 130 -20.68 19.18 2.00
CA VAL A 130 -20.70 17.82 2.56
C VAL A 130 -19.28 17.45 3.02
N GLU A 131 -19.12 17.10 4.29
CA GLU A 131 -17.84 16.69 4.90
C GLU A 131 -17.76 15.18 5.13
N GLU A 132 -18.90 14.51 5.21
CA GLU A 132 -18.99 13.10 5.52
C GLU A 132 -20.08 12.41 4.71
N LEU A 133 -19.89 11.12 4.46
CA LEU A 133 -20.90 10.21 3.95
C LEU A 133 -20.83 8.91 4.72
N THR A 134 -21.95 8.25 4.93
CA THR A 134 -21.96 6.86 5.35
C THR A 134 -21.60 5.95 4.18
N LEU A 135 -21.12 4.74 4.47
CA LEU A 135 -20.88 3.74 3.43
C LEU A 135 -22.16 3.42 2.64
N ALA A 136 -23.31 3.41 3.32
CA ALA A 136 -24.61 3.18 2.69
C ALA A 136 -25.02 4.31 1.73
N GLU A 137 -24.71 5.56 2.06
CA GLU A 137 -24.96 6.70 1.16
C GLU A 137 -24.06 6.64 -0.07
N ILE A 138 -22.78 6.29 0.07
CA ILE A 138 -21.89 6.07 -1.07
C ILE A 138 -22.46 4.99 -2.00
N GLN A 139 -22.84 3.84 -1.45
CA GLN A 139 -23.48 2.77 -2.23
C GLN A 139 -24.80 3.24 -2.87
N GLY A 140 -25.58 4.07 -2.18
CA GLY A 140 -26.79 4.69 -2.69
C GLY A 140 -26.53 5.61 -3.88
N ILE A 141 -25.49 6.43 -3.81
CA ILE A 141 -25.05 7.34 -4.87
C ILE A 141 -24.61 6.54 -6.10
N TYR A 142 -23.70 5.59 -5.91
CA TYR A 142 -23.16 4.79 -7.01
C TYR A 142 -24.13 3.75 -7.58
N SER A 143 -25.26 3.47 -6.91
CA SER A 143 -26.36 2.68 -7.47
C SER A 143 -27.49 3.53 -8.07
N GLY A 144 -27.36 4.86 -8.06
CA GLY A 144 -28.35 5.79 -8.61
C GLY A 144 -29.60 5.98 -7.73
N LYS A 145 -29.58 5.50 -6.48
CA LYS A 145 -30.69 5.70 -5.52
C LYS A 145 -30.66 7.09 -4.88
N ILE A 146 -29.45 7.62 -4.68
CA ILE A 146 -29.20 8.99 -4.23
C ILE A 146 -28.60 9.72 -5.42
N THR A 147 -29.18 10.86 -5.80
CA THR A 147 -28.81 11.54 -7.05
C THR A 147 -28.54 13.03 -6.86
N ASN A 148 -28.84 13.57 -5.68
CA ASN A 148 -28.67 14.98 -5.37
C ASN A 148 -27.98 15.15 -4.01
N TRP A 149 -27.04 16.10 -3.93
CA TRP A 149 -26.29 16.40 -2.72
C TRP A 149 -27.20 16.81 -1.55
N GLN A 150 -28.37 17.41 -1.80
CA GLN A 150 -29.32 17.79 -0.74
C GLN A 150 -29.84 16.57 0.06
N GLU A 151 -29.83 15.38 -0.54
CA GLU A 151 -30.28 14.14 0.11
C GLU A 151 -29.31 13.68 1.21
N VAL A 152 -28.08 14.18 1.16
CA VAL A 152 -26.97 13.87 2.09
C VAL A 152 -26.42 15.15 2.76
N GLY A 153 -27.27 16.17 2.89
CA GLY A 153 -26.96 17.40 3.64
C GLY A 153 -26.21 18.50 2.86
N GLY A 154 -26.06 18.35 1.54
CA GLY A 154 -25.43 19.33 0.67
C GLY A 154 -26.38 20.36 0.05
N LYS A 155 -25.90 21.05 -0.99
CA LYS A 155 -26.71 21.98 -1.81
C LYS A 155 -27.68 21.19 -2.71
N ASP A 156 -28.73 21.85 -3.20
CA ASP A 156 -29.58 21.31 -4.27
C ASP A 156 -28.80 21.31 -5.60
N LEU A 157 -27.98 20.27 -5.77
CA LEU A 157 -27.10 20.06 -6.91
C LEU A 157 -27.08 18.56 -7.24
N PRO A 158 -27.17 18.16 -8.52
CA PRO A 158 -27.02 16.77 -8.90
C PRO A 158 -25.62 16.25 -8.54
N ILE A 159 -25.53 14.96 -8.22
CA ILE A 159 -24.26 14.27 -7.98
C ILE A 159 -23.78 13.67 -9.29
N ILE A 160 -22.50 13.87 -9.61
CA ILE A 160 -21.82 13.21 -10.73
C ILE A 160 -20.81 12.22 -10.14
N PRO A 161 -21.18 10.95 -9.95
CA PRO A 161 -20.28 9.94 -9.41
C PRO A 161 -19.39 9.35 -10.52
N TYR A 162 -18.16 9.83 -10.59
CA TYR A 162 -17.17 9.35 -11.54
C TYR A 162 -16.75 7.91 -11.23
N GLN A 163 -16.56 7.12 -12.28
CA GLN A 163 -16.05 5.75 -12.21
C GLN A 163 -14.75 5.61 -13.01
N ARG A 164 -14.15 4.43 -12.96
CA ARG A 164 -12.88 4.11 -13.62
C ARG A 164 -13.06 2.88 -14.52
N PRO A 165 -12.18 2.67 -15.52
CA PRO A 165 -12.24 1.50 -16.36
C PRO A 165 -12.22 0.20 -15.56
N VAL A 166 -12.95 -0.80 -16.04
CA VAL A 166 -12.86 -2.19 -15.57
C VAL A 166 -11.39 -2.63 -15.57
N ASN A 167 -10.99 -3.41 -14.57
CA ASN A 167 -9.61 -3.87 -14.32
C ASN A 167 -8.59 -2.78 -13.98
N SER A 168 -9.00 -1.52 -13.81
CA SER A 168 -8.15 -0.56 -13.10
C SER A 168 -8.15 -0.90 -11.60
N GLY A 169 -6.99 -0.86 -10.95
CA GLY A 169 -6.87 -1.22 -9.54
C GLY A 169 -7.86 -0.48 -8.63
N SER A 170 -8.10 0.80 -8.87
CA SER A 170 -9.09 1.60 -8.14
C SER A 170 -10.55 1.20 -8.43
N GLN A 171 -10.90 0.76 -9.65
CA GLN A 171 -12.25 0.23 -9.92
C GLN A 171 -12.44 -1.11 -9.21
N THR A 172 -11.43 -1.98 -9.22
CA THR A 172 -11.45 -3.24 -8.47
C THR A 172 -11.64 -2.97 -6.98
N GLY A 173 -10.83 -2.06 -6.40
CA GLY A 173 -10.98 -1.63 -5.01
C GLY A 173 -12.36 -1.07 -4.70
N PHE A 174 -12.91 -0.22 -5.58
CA PHE A 174 -14.28 0.28 -5.42
C PHE A 174 -15.32 -0.85 -5.38
N LEU A 175 -15.24 -1.82 -6.28
CA LEU A 175 -16.20 -2.93 -6.32
C LEU A 175 -16.09 -3.84 -5.09
N GLU A 176 -14.87 -4.21 -4.70
CA GLU A 176 -14.60 -5.16 -3.62
C GLU A 176 -14.75 -4.54 -2.23
N LEU A 177 -14.20 -3.36 -2.01
CA LEU A 177 -14.12 -2.71 -0.70
C LEU A 177 -15.38 -1.90 -0.39
N VAL A 178 -16.04 -1.34 -1.41
CA VAL A 178 -17.18 -0.43 -1.22
C VAL A 178 -18.48 -1.10 -1.61
N MET A 179 -18.61 -1.59 -2.84
CA MET A 179 -19.89 -2.13 -3.32
C MET A 179 -20.19 -3.52 -2.76
N LYS A 180 -19.19 -4.33 -2.43
CA LYS A 180 -19.34 -5.63 -1.72
C LYS A 180 -20.44 -6.52 -2.32
N GLY A 181 -20.46 -6.64 -3.64
CA GLY A 181 -21.43 -7.44 -4.40
C GLY A 181 -22.70 -6.71 -4.82
N LEU A 182 -22.89 -5.45 -4.43
CA LEU A 182 -23.87 -4.56 -5.04
C LEU A 182 -23.42 -4.15 -6.45
N VAL A 183 -24.36 -4.05 -7.38
CA VAL A 183 -24.07 -3.63 -8.75
C VAL A 183 -24.13 -2.11 -8.82
N PRO A 184 -23.02 -1.41 -9.14
CA PRO A 184 -23.07 0.03 -9.39
C PRO A 184 -23.85 0.30 -10.69
N MET A 185 -24.41 1.50 -10.79
CA MET A 185 -25.04 1.93 -12.04
C MET A 185 -24.01 2.02 -13.17
N GLU A 186 -24.47 1.82 -14.40
CA GLU A 186 -23.64 2.04 -15.56
C GLU A 186 -23.39 3.55 -15.72
N ALA A 187 -22.12 3.95 -15.63
CA ALA A 187 -21.73 5.34 -15.84
C ALA A 187 -21.68 5.66 -17.34
N PRO A 188 -22.15 6.84 -17.78
CA PRO A 188 -21.86 7.36 -19.12
C PRO A 188 -20.36 7.32 -19.40
N THR A 189 -19.97 7.03 -20.64
CA THR A 189 -18.53 6.93 -21.01
C THR A 189 -17.73 8.17 -20.64
N THR A 190 -18.34 9.37 -20.69
CA THR A 190 -17.71 10.64 -20.30
C THR A 190 -17.44 10.77 -18.80
N GLN A 191 -18.02 9.90 -17.97
CA GLN A 191 -17.83 9.84 -16.51
C GLN A 191 -16.95 8.65 -16.09
N VAL A 192 -16.44 7.87 -17.05
CA VAL A 192 -15.45 6.82 -16.82
C VAL A 192 -14.07 7.39 -17.11
N ILE A 193 -13.35 7.77 -16.06
CA ILE A 193 -12.10 8.52 -16.17
C ILE A 193 -10.90 7.55 -16.18
N ALA A 194 -9.95 7.73 -17.11
CA ALA A 194 -8.89 6.75 -17.33
C ALA A 194 -7.87 6.68 -16.19
N GLY A 195 -7.33 7.81 -15.74
CA GLY A 195 -6.32 7.92 -14.68
C GLY A 195 -6.89 8.24 -13.30
N MET A 196 -6.13 7.90 -12.24
CA MET A 196 -6.46 8.33 -10.87
C MET A 196 -6.32 9.85 -10.74
N GLY A 197 -5.21 10.41 -11.22
CA GLY A 197 -4.99 11.87 -11.24
C GLY A 197 -6.03 12.60 -12.07
N ASP A 198 -6.34 12.09 -13.27
CA ASP A 198 -7.39 12.65 -14.13
C ASP A 198 -8.76 12.70 -13.43
N LEU A 199 -9.10 11.69 -12.61
CA LEU A 199 -10.35 11.68 -11.87
C LEU A 199 -10.35 12.76 -10.78
N ILE A 200 -9.23 12.90 -10.03
CA ILE A 200 -9.07 13.96 -9.04
C ILE A 200 -9.21 15.33 -9.69
N ASP A 201 -8.55 15.55 -10.83
CA ASP A 201 -8.60 16.82 -11.55
C ASP A 201 -9.98 17.10 -12.15
N THR A 202 -10.70 16.05 -12.57
CA THR A 202 -12.07 16.18 -13.06
C THR A 202 -13.02 16.61 -11.94
N VAL A 203 -12.86 16.06 -10.73
CA VAL A 203 -13.63 16.51 -9.55
C VAL A 203 -13.24 17.94 -9.15
N ALA A 204 -11.96 18.29 -9.25
CA ALA A 204 -11.42 19.61 -8.94
C ALA A 204 -11.88 20.73 -9.89
N ALA A 205 -12.36 20.38 -11.09
CA ALA A 205 -12.60 21.34 -12.17
C ALA A 205 -13.75 22.33 -11.89
N TYR A 206 -14.71 21.95 -11.04
CA TYR A 206 -15.95 22.70 -10.80
C TYR A 206 -16.08 23.15 -9.34
N THR A 207 -15.44 24.27 -8.99
CA THR A 207 -15.45 24.79 -7.61
C THR A 207 -16.77 25.48 -7.25
N ASP A 208 -17.38 26.23 -8.17
CA ASP A 208 -18.63 26.97 -7.89
C ASP A 208 -19.86 26.04 -7.75
N GLU A 209 -19.86 24.93 -8.50
CA GLU A 209 -20.89 23.89 -8.50
C GLU A 209 -20.24 22.50 -8.36
N PRO A 210 -19.80 22.13 -7.14
CA PRO A 210 -19.01 20.93 -6.91
C PRO A 210 -19.88 19.67 -6.92
N GLN A 211 -20.36 19.31 -8.09
CA GLN A 211 -21.24 18.17 -8.35
C GLN A 211 -20.51 16.82 -8.28
N GLY A 212 -19.19 16.83 -8.55
CA GLY A 212 -18.38 15.63 -8.69
C GLY A 212 -18.19 14.86 -7.38
N LEU A 213 -18.35 13.55 -7.45
CA LEU A 213 -17.87 12.60 -6.44
C LEU A 213 -16.89 11.65 -7.12
N GLY A 214 -15.71 11.50 -6.52
CA GLY A 214 -14.66 10.62 -6.98
C GLY A 214 -14.14 9.73 -5.86
N TYR A 215 -13.30 8.77 -6.22
CA TYR A 215 -12.60 7.92 -5.27
C TYR A 215 -11.15 7.67 -5.73
N SER A 216 -10.31 7.30 -4.78
CA SER A 216 -8.91 6.95 -5.00
C SER A 216 -8.36 6.23 -3.76
N TYR A 217 -7.05 6.05 -3.68
CA TYR A 217 -6.35 5.61 -2.48
C TYR A 217 -5.79 6.82 -1.71
N PHE A 218 -5.68 6.70 -0.38
CA PHE A 218 -5.26 7.81 0.49
C PHE A 218 -3.87 8.31 0.08
N TYR A 219 -2.85 7.44 -0.01
CA TYR A 219 -1.50 7.83 -0.43
C TYR A 219 -1.48 8.53 -1.80
N TYR A 220 -2.20 7.99 -2.79
CA TYR A 220 -2.23 8.59 -4.12
C TYR A 220 -2.78 10.02 -4.08
N THR A 221 -3.80 10.25 -3.24
CA THR A 221 -4.49 11.53 -3.19
C THR A 221 -3.72 12.57 -2.38
N THR A 222 -3.10 12.18 -1.26
CA THR A 222 -2.44 13.12 -0.34
C THR A 222 -0.97 13.34 -0.64
N GLU A 223 -0.24 12.29 -1.02
CA GLU A 223 1.22 12.35 -1.19
C GLU A 223 1.64 12.39 -2.66
N MET A 224 1.03 11.56 -3.51
CA MET A 224 1.51 11.37 -4.88
C MET A 224 0.97 12.39 -5.88
N TRP A 225 -0.32 12.73 -5.79
CA TRP A 225 -0.97 13.67 -6.71
C TRP A 225 -1.14 15.05 -6.07
N GLY A 226 -1.94 15.14 -5.00
CA GLY A 226 -2.24 16.39 -4.31
C GLY A 226 -3.04 17.38 -5.17
N ASN A 227 -4.24 17.76 -4.72
CA ASN A 227 -4.98 18.86 -5.36
C ASN A 227 -5.81 19.61 -4.31
N GLU A 228 -5.46 20.87 -4.04
CA GLU A 228 -6.10 21.70 -3.01
C GLU A 228 -7.56 22.05 -3.32
N LYS A 229 -8.03 21.81 -4.56
CA LYS A 229 -9.41 22.05 -4.98
C LYS A 229 -10.35 20.87 -4.71
N VAL A 230 -9.84 19.78 -4.16
CA VAL A 230 -10.65 18.67 -3.65
C VAL A 230 -10.43 18.52 -2.16
N LYS A 231 -11.39 17.85 -1.51
CA LYS A 231 -11.27 17.40 -0.13
C LYS A 231 -11.66 15.94 -0.01
N LEU A 232 -11.06 15.25 0.95
CA LEU A 232 -11.44 13.89 1.32
C LEU A 232 -12.66 13.93 2.24
N LEU A 233 -13.59 12.99 2.03
CA LEU A 233 -14.76 12.83 2.86
C LEU A 233 -14.49 11.86 4.02
N SER A 234 -15.05 12.18 5.19
CA SER A 234 -15.11 11.24 6.31
C SER A 234 -16.14 10.15 6.01
N ILE A 235 -15.84 8.90 6.37
CA ILE A 235 -16.75 7.78 6.17
C ILE A 235 -17.23 7.27 7.51
N ASP A 236 -18.55 7.17 7.68
CA ASP A 236 -19.20 6.77 8.94
C ASP A 236 -18.67 7.58 10.15
N GLY A 237 -18.40 8.87 9.94
CA GLY A 237 -17.89 9.80 10.97
C GLY A 237 -16.38 9.74 11.22
N VAL A 238 -15.61 8.95 10.46
CA VAL A 238 -14.15 8.83 10.62
C VAL A 238 -13.42 9.46 9.42
N ALA A 239 -12.56 10.43 9.69
CA ALA A 239 -11.70 11.04 8.67
C ALA A 239 -10.53 10.11 8.31
N PRO A 240 -10.10 10.06 7.03
CA PRO A 240 -8.92 9.31 6.64
C PRO A 240 -7.65 10.03 7.10
N SER A 241 -6.77 9.33 7.82
CA SER A 241 -5.45 9.80 8.22
C SER A 241 -4.52 8.61 8.44
N SER A 242 -3.21 8.81 8.46
CA SER A 242 -2.27 7.73 8.78
C SER A 242 -2.58 7.05 10.12
N GLU A 243 -3.08 7.80 11.11
CA GLU A 243 -3.50 7.27 12.41
C GLU A 243 -4.73 6.37 12.29
N THR A 244 -5.81 6.85 11.67
CA THR A 244 -7.07 6.08 11.53
C THR A 244 -6.94 4.90 10.58
N ILE A 245 -6.00 4.96 9.64
CA ILE A 245 -5.63 3.86 8.75
C ILE A 245 -4.84 2.80 9.53
N THR A 246 -3.81 3.19 10.28
CA THR A 246 -2.99 2.23 11.06
C THR A 246 -3.78 1.56 12.18
N SER A 247 -4.71 2.28 12.83
CA SER A 247 -5.56 1.73 13.89
C SER A 247 -6.75 0.93 13.37
N HIS A 248 -6.96 0.89 12.04
CA HIS A 248 -8.15 0.35 11.37
C HIS A 248 -9.49 0.99 11.81
N GLU A 249 -9.45 2.22 12.32
CA GLU A 249 -10.67 2.99 12.63
C GLU A 249 -11.36 3.48 11.36
N TYR A 250 -10.61 3.79 10.30
CA TYR A 250 -11.21 4.18 9.02
C TYR A 250 -11.94 2.98 8.36
N PRO A 251 -13.22 3.11 7.97
CA PRO A 251 -14.04 1.96 7.60
C PRO A 251 -13.58 1.18 6.37
N ILE A 252 -12.96 1.86 5.40
CA ILE A 252 -12.57 1.29 4.10
C ILE A 252 -11.05 1.10 4.05
N HIS A 253 -10.53 0.34 5.00
CA HIS A 253 -9.12 -0.02 5.09
C HIS A 253 -8.75 -1.10 4.06
N THR A 254 -7.50 -1.07 3.62
CA THR A 254 -6.89 -2.02 2.70
C THR A 254 -5.36 -1.98 2.87
N ALA A 255 -4.62 -2.54 1.91
CA ALA A 255 -3.17 -2.48 1.86
C ALA A 255 -2.70 -2.34 0.41
N TYR A 256 -1.45 -1.96 0.22
CA TYR A 256 -0.72 -2.43 -0.96
C TYR A 256 -0.07 -3.77 -0.64
N TYR A 257 0.00 -4.61 -1.66
CA TYR A 257 0.40 -6.00 -1.54
C TYR A 257 1.65 -6.28 -2.35
N ALA A 258 2.56 -7.04 -1.76
CA ALA A 258 3.51 -7.85 -2.49
C ALA A 258 2.78 -9.10 -2.99
N VAL A 259 2.82 -9.36 -4.29
CA VAL A 259 2.24 -10.57 -4.89
C VAL A 259 3.32 -11.37 -5.60
N ILE A 260 3.34 -12.67 -5.30
CA ILE A 260 4.27 -13.64 -5.88
C ILE A 260 3.50 -14.88 -6.32
N ARG A 261 4.13 -15.69 -7.18
CA ARG A 261 3.61 -17.02 -7.51
C ARG A 261 3.83 -17.96 -6.31
N GLY A 262 2.89 -18.86 -6.07
CA GLY A 262 2.94 -19.76 -4.91
C GLY A 262 4.03 -20.84 -4.99
N ASP A 263 4.66 -21.02 -6.14
CA ASP A 263 5.85 -21.87 -6.34
C ASP A 263 7.17 -21.15 -6.03
N GLU A 264 7.13 -19.87 -5.64
CA GLU A 264 8.32 -19.08 -5.32
C GLU A 264 9.12 -19.70 -4.16
N PRO A 265 10.40 -20.09 -4.36
CA PRO A 265 11.20 -20.80 -3.37
C PRO A 265 11.33 -20.05 -2.04
N LYS A 266 11.34 -20.78 -0.92
CA LYS A 266 11.36 -20.20 0.43
C LYS A 266 12.60 -19.32 0.71
N ASP A 267 13.71 -19.60 0.05
CA ASP A 267 15.01 -18.92 0.22
C ASP A 267 15.35 -17.94 -0.92
N SER A 268 14.37 -17.65 -1.79
CA SER A 268 14.56 -16.77 -2.94
C SER A 268 14.86 -15.32 -2.57
N ALA A 269 15.42 -14.58 -3.53
CA ALA A 269 15.66 -13.15 -3.40
C ALA A 269 14.36 -12.38 -3.14
N VAL A 270 13.28 -12.74 -3.84
CA VAL A 270 11.94 -12.13 -3.68
C VAL A 270 11.44 -12.26 -2.25
N ARG A 271 11.49 -13.45 -1.64
CA ARG A 271 11.03 -13.62 -0.25
C ARG A 271 11.89 -12.90 0.78
N LYS A 272 13.19 -12.73 0.50
CA LYS A 272 14.08 -11.89 1.32
C LYS A 272 13.68 -10.42 1.23
N ILE A 273 13.34 -9.92 0.04
CA ILE A 273 12.81 -8.56 -0.15
C ILE A 273 11.53 -8.37 0.65
N ILE A 274 10.56 -9.27 0.53
CA ILE A 274 9.30 -9.19 1.28
C ILE A 274 9.57 -9.18 2.79
N SER A 275 10.46 -10.07 3.27
CA SER A 275 10.85 -10.12 4.68
C SER A 275 11.53 -8.84 5.14
N TYR A 276 12.32 -8.20 4.28
CA TYR A 276 12.94 -6.89 4.55
C TYR A 276 11.88 -5.80 4.66
N ILE A 277 10.95 -5.71 3.70
CA ILE A 277 9.85 -4.72 3.72
C ILE A 277 9.03 -4.84 5.02
N LEU A 278 8.76 -6.07 5.48
CA LEU A 278 8.02 -6.34 6.72
C LEU A 278 8.83 -6.13 8.01
N SER A 279 10.14 -5.89 7.92
CA SER A 279 10.97 -5.59 9.09
C SER A 279 10.82 -4.12 9.53
N ASP A 280 11.22 -3.79 10.76
CA ASP A 280 11.18 -2.40 11.25
C ASP A 280 11.95 -1.42 10.36
N GLU A 281 13.10 -1.86 9.81
CA GLU A 281 13.91 -1.07 8.88
C GLU A 281 13.17 -0.84 7.55
N GLY A 282 12.57 -1.89 7.00
CA GLY A 282 11.77 -1.80 5.79
C GLY A 282 10.54 -0.93 5.97
N GLN A 283 9.81 -1.07 7.09
CA GLN A 283 8.66 -0.23 7.40
C GLN A 283 9.06 1.25 7.55
N SER A 284 10.19 1.54 8.18
CA SER A 284 10.72 2.91 8.27
C SER A 284 11.01 3.47 6.87
N LEU A 285 11.60 2.67 5.98
CA LEU A 285 11.81 3.05 4.58
C LEU A 285 10.49 3.30 3.83
N MET A 286 9.44 2.52 4.11
CA MET A 286 8.11 2.74 3.51
C MET A 286 7.49 4.06 3.99
N GLU A 287 7.64 4.38 5.28
CA GLU A 287 7.20 5.67 5.85
C GLU A 287 7.97 6.86 5.24
N GLU A 288 9.28 6.72 5.00
CA GLU A 288 10.08 7.72 4.28
C GLU A 288 9.57 7.96 2.85
N ALA A 289 9.06 6.91 2.20
CA ALA A 289 8.39 7.00 0.90
C ALA A 289 6.94 7.53 0.98
N GLY A 290 6.45 7.83 2.18
CA GLY A 290 5.14 8.41 2.49
C GLY A 290 4.01 7.39 2.72
N TYR A 291 4.29 6.09 2.72
CA TYR A 291 3.28 5.05 2.95
C TYR A 291 2.97 4.88 4.44
N VAL A 292 1.79 4.38 4.74
CA VAL A 292 1.37 4.08 6.11
C VAL A 292 1.88 2.70 6.50
N ARG A 293 2.60 2.59 7.61
CA ARG A 293 3.11 1.32 8.13
C ARG A 293 1.98 0.32 8.42
N ILE A 294 2.31 -0.97 8.40
CA ILE A 294 1.43 -2.01 8.98
C ILE A 294 1.51 -2.00 10.51
N GLN A 295 0.46 -2.56 11.14
CA GLN A 295 0.34 -2.70 12.60
C GLN A 295 1.26 -3.78 13.17
#